data_AF-A0A1G0SG41-F1
#
_entry.id   AF-A0A1G0SG41-F1
#
_cell.length_a   1.000
_cell.length_b   1.000
_cell.length_c   1.000
_cell.angle_alpha   90.00
_cell.angle_beta   90.00
_cell.angle_gamma   90.00
#
_symmetry.space_group_name_H-M   'P 1'
#
loop_
_entity.id
_entity.type
_entity.pdbx_description
1 polymer ?
#
loop_
_entity_poly.entity_id
_entity_poly.type
_entity_poly.pdbx_seq_one_letter_code
_entity_poly.pdbx_strand_id
1 'polypeptide(L)'
;MNLTEIEKEYRKSLENEVDLLQDLYLHIKSNYLIPKNGNEISKVILLRMKSYYDGKNKIKELLNKRYLLAGSDFFVETVVFYLKLYCEMYSTKLEIHSERQIRKKRGAIRPDISVWKNDEVTCIIECKTQLGWNRYNWEDDFRKRETKLKSEFPNAQAFLLVMTSENWSGFPENEDEKLNQFFTLSSVWPPNIVINNINDIIINPIETLFKKIISI
;
A
#
# COMPACT_ATOMS: atom_id res chain seq x y z
N MET A 1 -30.07 31.32 5.28
CA MET A 1 -28.95 30.37 5.17
C MET A 1 -28.88 29.89 3.73
N ASN A 2 -27.79 30.17 3.02
CA ASN A 2 -27.58 29.72 1.64
C ASN A 2 -26.84 28.37 1.60
N LEU A 3 -26.79 27.72 0.43
CA LEU A 3 -26.16 26.41 0.29
C LEU A 3 -24.67 26.40 0.69
N THR A 4 -23.94 27.48 0.40
CA THR A 4 -22.52 27.63 0.77
C THR A 4 -22.31 27.66 2.28
N GLU A 5 -23.26 28.25 3.02
CA GLU A 5 -23.25 28.28 4.48
C GLU A 5 -23.57 26.89 5.06
N ILE A 6 -24.49 26.14 4.45
CA ILE A 6 -24.82 24.76 4.84
C ILE A 6 -23.62 23.83 4.62
N GLU A 7 -22.91 23.97 3.49
CA GLU A 7 -21.73 23.18 3.12
C GLU A 7 -20.50 23.43 3.99
N LYS A 8 -20.51 24.44 4.86
CA LYS A 8 -19.33 24.85 5.65
C LYS A 8 -18.74 23.70 6.46
N GLU A 9 -19.58 22.94 7.17
CA GLU A 9 -19.10 21.85 8.02
C GLU A 9 -18.56 20.67 7.21
N TYR A 10 -19.18 20.35 6.08
CA TYR A 10 -18.69 19.29 5.20
C TYR A 10 -17.31 19.65 4.61
N ARG A 11 -17.14 20.89 4.11
CA ARG A 11 -15.83 21.35 3.61
C ARG A 11 -14.75 21.31 4.68
N LYS A 12 -15.06 21.77 5.89
CA LYS A 12 -14.14 21.70 7.03
C LYS A 12 -13.75 20.25 7.33
N SER A 13 -14.68 19.30 7.23
CA SER A 13 -14.37 17.89 7.45
C SER A 13 -13.36 17.32 6.43
N LEU A 14 -13.41 17.79 5.17
CA LEU A 14 -12.45 17.41 4.14
C LEU A 14 -11.07 18.04 4.37
N GLU A 15 -11.04 19.30 4.79
CA GLU A 15 -9.79 20.01 5.13
C GLU A 15 -9.08 19.35 6.31
N ASN A 16 -9.84 18.89 7.31
CA ASN A 16 -9.31 18.23 8.51
C ASN A 16 -8.66 16.85 8.21
N GLU A 17 -8.87 16.24 7.04
CA GLU A 17 -8.29 14.92 6.73
C GLU A 17 -6.76 14.94 6.79
N VAL A 18 -6.14 16.04 6.34
CA VAL A 18 -4.68 16.19 6.36
C VAL A 18 -4.17 16.32 7.79
N ASP A 19 -4.82 17.14 8.61
CA ASP A 19 -4.44 17.35 10.01
C ASP A 19 -4.55 16.05 10.80
N LEU A 20 -5.65 15.30 10.61
CA LEU A 20 -5.84 13.99 11.25
C LEU A 20 -4.75 12.98 10.86
N LEU A 21 -4.33 12.98 9.59
CA LEU A 21 -3.28 12.08 9.12
C LEU A 21 -1.91 12.47 9.69
N GLN A 22 -1.61 13.77 9.77
CA GLN A 22 -0.38 14.28 10.37
C GLN A 22 -0.32 13.99 11.87
N ASP A 23 -1.42 14.25 12.59
CA ASP A 23 -1.55 13.98 14.02
C ASP A 23 -1.37 12.48 14.31
N LEU A 24 -2.00 11.61 13.51
CA LEU A 24 -1.81 10.17 13.62
C LEU A 24 -0.34 9.78 13.42
N TYR A 25 0.33 10.35 12.42
CA TYR A 25 1.74 10.07 12.13
C TYR A 25 2.63 10.45 13.33
N LEU A 26 2.46 11.66 13.85
CA LEU A 26 3.22 12.19 14.99
C LEU A 26 2.92 11.41 16.27
N HIS A 27 1.65 11.05 16.49
CA HIS A 27 1.22 10.30 17.66
C HIS A 27 1.85 8.92 17.70
N ILE A 28 1.77 8.15 16.61
CA ILE A 28 2.39 6.82 16.53
C ILE A 28 3.91 6.96 16.71
N LYS A 29 4.55 7.90 15.99
CA LYS A 29 6.00 8.13 16.07
C LYS A 29 6.50 8.43 17.48
N SER A 30 5.71 9.15 18.27
CA SER A 30 6.11 9.61 19.61
C SER A 30 5.75 8.63 20.73
N ASN A 31 4.69 7.84 20.55
CA ASN A 31 4.09 7.07 21.65
C ASN A 31 4.10 5.55 21.43
N TYR A 32 4.50 5.09 20.24
CA TYR A 32 4.47 3.69 19.88
C TYR A 32 5.80 3.24 19.31
N LEU A 33 6.18 1.98 19.54
CA LEU A 33 7.30 1.34 18.85
C LEU A 33 6.74 0.15 18.09
N ILE A 34 6.74 0.25 16.76
CA ILE A 34 6.28 -0.85 15.92
C ILE A 34 7.27 -2.00 16.06
N PRO A 35 6.88 -3.19 16.57
CA PRO A 35 7.79 -4.31 16.68
C PRO A 35 8.28 -4.75 15.31
N LYS A 36 9.58 -5.09 15.17
CA LYS A 36 10.09 -5.70 13.93
C LYS A 36 9.30 -6.98 13.64
N ASN A 37 9.10 -7.80 14.66
CA ASN A 37 8.38 -9.08 14.58
C ASN A 37 6.92 -8.86 14.99
N GLY A 38 6.02 -8.77 14.02
CA GLY A 38 4.60 -8.54 14.26
C GLY A 38 3.80 -8.47 12.97
N ASN A 39 2.49 -8.29 13.12
CA ASN A 39 1.53 -8.12 12.04
C ASN A 39 0.60 -6.91 12.27
N GLU A 40 1.03 -5.96 13.10
CA GLU A 40 0.22 -4.80 13.50
C GLU A 40 0.00 -3.79 12.38
N ILE A 41 1.04 -3.47 11.60
CA ILE A 41 0.91 -2.67 10.37
C ILE A 41 -0.06 -3.38 9.43
N SER A 42 0.10 -4.69 9.24
CA SER A 42 -0.82 -5.46 8.39
C SER A 42 -2.27 -5.30 8.84
N LYS A 43 -2.55 -5.41 10.15
CA LYS A 43 -3.89 -5.20 10.71
C LYS A 43 -4.41 -3.80 10.44
N VAL A 44 -3.65 -2.76 10.78
CA VAL A 44 -4.13 -1.38 10.65
C VAL A 44 -4.30 -0.97 9.19
N ILE A 45 -3.47 -1.48 8.27
CA ILE A 45 -3.68 -1.32 6.82
C ILE A 45 -5.02 -1.95 6.42
N LEU A 46 -5.26 -3.22 6.78
CA LEU A 46 -6.50 -3.91 6.45
C LEU A 46 -7.74 -3.25 7.05
N LEU A 47 -7.66 -2.76 8.29
CA LEU A 47 -8.74 -2.02 8.96
C LEU A 47 -8.96 -0.64 8.31
N ARG A 48 -7.91 0.06 7.89
CA ARG A 48 -8.02 1.32 7.15
C ARG A 48 -8.69 1.09 5.79
N MET A 49 -8.33 0.02 5.09
CA MET A 49 -9.00 -0.38 3.85
C MET A 49 -10.46 -0.76 4.08
N LYS A 50 -10.79 -1.50 5.14
CA LYS A 50 -12.17 -1.81 5.51
C LYS A 50 -12.99 -0.53 5.71
N SER A 51 -12.51 0.39 6.56
CA SER A 51 -13.17 1.66 6.84
C SER A 51 -13.39 2.49 5.57
N TYR A 52 -12.41 2.53 4.66
CA TYR A 52 -12.56 3.18 3.36
C TYR A 52 -13.69 2.56 2.54
N TYR A 53 -13.67 1.24 2.33
CA TYR A 53 -14.70 0.60 1.51
C TYR A 53 -16.09 0.71 2.14
N ASP A 54 -16.21 0.56 3.46
CA ASP A 54 -17.48 0.71 4.17
C ASP A 54 -18.05 2.14 3.99
N GLY A 55 -17.20 3.16 4.13
CA GLY A 55 -17.60 4.55 3.90
C GLY A 55 -17.98 4.83 2.43
N LYS A 56 -17.17 4.34 1.48
CA LYS A 56 -17.45 4.51 0.05
C LYS A 56 -18.70 3.75 -0.39
N ASN A 57 -19.00 2.58 0.18
CA ASN A 57 -20.24 1.84 -0.08
C ASN A 57 -21.48 2.64 0.38
N LYS A 58 -21.43 3.27 1.55
CA LYS A 58 -22.51 4.15 2.03
C LYS A 58 -22.73 5.35 1.10
N ILE A 59 -21.65 5.99 0.64
CA ILE A 59 -21.74 7.09 -0.35
C ILE A 59 -22.34 6.59 -1.67
N LYS A 60 -21.95 5.39 -2.11
CA LYS A 60 -22.47 4.78 -3.33
C LYS A 60 -23.97 4.56 -3.26
N GLU A 61 -24.46 4.06 -2.13
CA GLU A 61 -25.87 3.86 -1.85
C GLU A 61 -26.61 5.22 -1.86
N LEU A 62 -26.13 6.19 -1.08
CA LEU A 62 -26.73 7.53 -0.99
C LEU A 62 -26.86 8.20 -2.36
N LEU A 63 -25.86 8.03 -3.24
CA LEU A 63 -25.80 8.66 -4.55
C LEU A 63 -26.28 7.77 -5.71
N ASN A 64 -26.78 6.55 -5.42
CA ASN A 64 -27.16 5.55 -6.44
C ASN A 64 -26.06 5.30 -7.50
N LYS A 65 -24.80 5.28 -7.08
CA LYS A 65 -23.66 5.09 -7.99
C LYS A 65 -23.43 3.61 -8.29
N ARG A 66 -22.94 3.31 -9.49
CA ARG A 66 -22.48 1.96 -9.84
C ARG A 66 -21.05 1.68 -9.37
N TYR A 67 -20.16 2.67 -9.48
CA TYR A 67 -18.73 2.53 -9.23
C TYR A 67 -18.24 3.44 -8.08
N LEU A 68 -17.31 2.91 -7.30
CA LEU A 68 -16.56 3.65 -6.28
C LEU A 68 -15.35 4.34 -6.90
N LEU A 69 -14.75 5.26 -6.16
CA LEU A 69 -13.36 5.64 -6.41
C LEU A 69 -12.45 4.42 -6.25
N ALA A 70 -11.33 4.44 -6.96
CA ALA A 70 -10.40 3.31 -6.97
C ALA A 70 -9.76 3.13 -5.59
N GLY A 71 -9.96 1.98 -4.97
CA GLY A 71 -9.30 1.64 -3.71
C GLY A 71 -7.80 1.33 -3.86
N SER A 72 -7.30 1.21 -5.10
CA SER A 72 -5.86 1.03 -5.39
C SER A 72 -5.03 2.19 -4.87
N ASP A 73 -5.47 3.42 -5.12
CA ASP A 73 -4.69 4.61 -4.82
C ASP A 73 -4.65 4.83 -3.30
N PHE A 74 -5.80 4.59 -2.65
CA PHE A 74 -5.88 4.62 -1.18
C PHE A 74 -5.07 3.49 -0.52
N PHE A 75 -4.97 2.33 -1.16
CA PHE A 75 -4.09 1.25 -0.69
C PHE A 75 -2.61 1.65 -0.78
N VAL A 76 -2.19 2.23 -1.91
CA VAL A 76 -0.82 2.77 -2.08
C VAL A 76 -0.51 3.83 -1.02
N GLU A 77 -1.40 4.80 -0.82
CA GLU A 77 -1.25 5.84 0.20
C GLU A 77 -1.06 5.24 1.59
N THR A 78 -1.90 4.26 1.93
CA THR A 78 -1.88 3.58 3.23
C THR A 78 -0.55 2.83 3.43
N VAL A 79 -0.05 2.13 2.41
CA VAL A 79 1.25 1.43 2.48
C VAL A 79 2.39 2.43 2.62
N VAL A 80 2.40 3.52 1.85
CA VAL A 80 3.43 4.57 1.92
C VAL A 80 3.45 5.22 3.30
N PHE A 81 2.29 5.51 3.88
CA PHE A 81 2.18 6.09 5.21
C PHE A 81 2.91 5.24 6.25
N TYR A 82 2.60 3.95 6.32
CA TYR A 82 3.22 3.06 7.31
C TYR A 82 4.67 2.71 6.97
N LEU A 83 5.04 2.62 5.69
CA LEU A 83 6.44 2.39 5.30
C LEU A 83 7.33 3.57 5.70
N LYS A 84 6.88 4.81 5.51
CA LYS A 84 7.58 6.01 5.99
C LYS A 84 7.80 5.96 7.49
N LEU A 85 6.72 5.71 8.23
CA LEU A 85 6.77 5.67 9.69
C LEU A 85 7.71 4.56 10.18
N TYR A 86 7.65 3.37 9.58
CA TYR A 86 8.54 2.26 9.89
C TYR A 86 10.02 2.61 9.61
N CYS A 87 10.32 3.18 8.44
CA CYS A 87 11.67 3.61 8.07
C CYS A 87 12.24 4.68 9.02
N GLU A 88 11.42 5.63 9.47
CA GLU A 88 11.81 6.65 10.44
C GLU A 88 12.07 6.07 11.83
N MET A 89 11.19 5.18 12.31
CA MET A 89 11.36 4.52 13.62
C MET A 89 12.66 3.72 13.71
N TYR A 90 13.08 3.12 12.59
CA TYR A 90 14.33 2.38 12.51
C TYR A 90 15.52 3.23 12.03
N SER A 91 15.38 4.57 12.05
CA SER A 91 16.45 5.52 11.73
C SER A 91 17.15 5.26 10.40
N THR A 92 16.39 4.82 9.40
CA THR A 92 16.93 4.58 8.07
C THR A 92 17.12 5.91 7.33
N LYS A 93 18.09 5.97 6.42
CA LYS A 93 18.28 7.11 5.49
C LYS A 93 17.48 6.93 4.21
N LEU A 94 16.40 6.14 4.25
CA LEU A 94 15.60 5.82 3.08
C LEU A 94 14.54 6.89 2.83
N GLU A 95 14.41 7.35 1.58
CA GLU A 95 13.34 8.24 1.16
C GLU A 95 12.24 7.44 0.46
N ILE A 96 10.99 7.61 0.89
CA ILE A 96 9.84 6.87 0.37
C ILE A 96 8.93 7.81 -0.40
N HIS A 97 8.66 7.48 -1.66
CA HIS A 97 7.81 8.27 -2.55
C HIS A 97 6.74 7.41 -3.22
N SER A 98 5.49 7.86 -3.20
CA SER A 98 4.46 7.38 -4.12
C SER A 98 4.63 8.02 -5.50
N GLU A 99 4.41 7.26 -6.57
CA GLU A 99 4.28 7.75 -7.94
C GLU A 99 5.46 8.61 -8.48
N ARG A 100 6.64 8.53 -7.87
CA ARG A 100 7.85 9.23 -8.33
C ARG A 100 8.50 8.42 -9.47
N GLN A 101 8.72 9.06 -10.61
CA GLN A 101 9.49 8.44 -11.70
C GLN A 101 10.92 8.14 -11.24
N ILE A 102 11.46 6.98 -11.63
CA ILE A 102 12.83 6.59 -11.27
C ILE A 102 13.91 7.42 -11.98
N ARG A 103 13.52 8.11 -13.07
CA ARG A 103 14.34 9.06 -13.82
C ARG A 103 13.46 10.17 -14.35
N LYS A 104 13.98 11.40 -14.42
CA LYS A 104 13.31 12.57 -15.01
C LYS A 104 13.36 12.54 -16.54
N LYS A 105 12.85 11.47 -17.15
CA LYS A 105 12.76 11.33 -18.62
C LYS A 105 11.46 10.68 -19.06
N ARG A 106 10.98 11.02 -20.26
CA ARG A 106 9.78 10.42 -20.86
C ARG A 106 9.99 8.91 -20.98
N GLY A 107 8.96 8.15 -20.58
CA GLY A 107 8.99 6.70 -20.64
C GLY A 107 9.80 6.02 -19.53
N ALA A 108 10.40 6.75 -18.57
CA ALA A 108 10.90 6.14 -17.34
C ALA A 108 9.77 5.45 -16.58
N ILE A 109 10.08 4.36 -15.87
CA ILE A 109 9.07 3.72 -15.02
C ILE A 109 8.66 4.68 -13.90
N ARG A 110 7.39 4.58 -13.55
CA ARG A 110 6.78 5.22 -12.39
C ARG A 110 6.12 4.10 -11.59
N PRO A 111 6.81 3.57 -10.58
CA PRO A 111 6.23 2.57 -9.70
C PRO A 111 5.17 3.22 -8.81
N ASP A 112 4.29 2.40 -8.23
CA ASP A 112 3.33 2.84 -7.23
C ASP A 112 4.08 3.43 -6.01
N ILE A 113 5.15 2.75 -5.58
CA ILE A 113 6.06 3.21 -4.53
C ILE A 113 7.51 3.02 -4.96
N SER A 114 8.36 4.01 -4.70
CA SER A 114 9.82 3.94 -4.87
C SER A 114 10.53 4.28 -3.56
N VAL A 115 11.59 3.52 -3.27
CA VAL A 115 12.45 3.70 -2.11
C VAL A 115 13.83 4.11 -2.58
N TRP A 116 14.38 5.15 -1.98
CA TRP A 116 15.63 5.77 -2.41
C TRP A 116 16.65 5.86 -1.28
N LYS A 117 17.93 5.82 -1.64
CA LYS A 117 19.08 6.04 -0.75
C LYS A 117 20.13 6.82 -1.53
N ASN A 118 20.46 8.04 -1.10
CA ASN A 118 21.43 8.90 -1.77
C ASN A 118 21.20 9.04 -3.30
N ASP A 119 19.98 9.41 -3.70
CA ASP A 119 19.57 9.54 -5.12
C ASP A 119 19.56 8.25 -5.96
N GLU A 120 19.80 7.09 -5.36
CA GLU A 120 19.64 5.78 -6.00
C GLU A 120 18.35 5.09 -5.57
N VAL A 121 17.65 4.47 -6.53
CA VAL A 121 16.50 3.62 -6.21
C VAL A 121 17.03 2.30 -5.64
N THR A 122 16.66 1.97 -4.40
CA THR A 122 17.02 0.70 -3.76
C THR A 122 15.97 -0.36 -4.02
N CYS A 123 14.70 0.03 -4.05
CA CYS A 123 13.63 -0.85 -4.48
C CYS A 123 12.39 -0.10 -4.96
N ILE A 124 11.52 -0.84 -5.63
CA ILE A 124 10.16 -0.41 -5.99
C ILE A 124 9.15 -1.39 -5.43
N ILE A 125 7.95 -0.90 -5.14
CA ILE A 125 6.80 -1.72 -4.76
C ILE A 125 5.66 -1.41 -5.73
N GLU A 126 5.17 -2.43 -6.41
CA GLU A 126 3.94 -2.38 -7.20
C GLU A 126 2.81 -2.87 -6.30
N CYS A 127 1.72 -2.11 -6.19
CA CYS A 127 0.60 -2.42 -5.33
C CYS A 127 -0.62 -2.81 -6.16
N LYS A 128 -1.35 -3.82 -5.71
CA LYS A 128 -2.62 -4.24 -6.30
C LYS A 128 -3.62 -4.54 -5.20
N THR A 129 -4.87 -4.12 -5.33
CA THR A 129 -5.91 -4.54 -4.38
C THR A 129 -6.24 -6.01 -4.55
N GLN A 130 -6.21 -6.49 -5.80
CA GLN A 130 -6.37 -7.88 -6.21
C GLN A 130 -5.82 -8.04 -7.65
N LEU A 131 -5.51 -9.26 -8.09
CA LEU A 131 -4.97 -9.49 -9.45
C LEU A 131 -6.06 -9.59 -10.54
N GLY A 132 -7.31 -9.85 -10.17
CA GLY A 132 -8.46 -9.64 -11.06
C GLY A 132 -8.44 -10.48 -12.33
N TRP A 133 -8.95 -9.88 -13.42
CA TRP A 133 -9.01 -10.50 -14.74
C TRP A 133 -7.63 -10.62 -15.42
N ASN A 134 -6.68 -9.75 -15.08
CA ASN A 134 -5.32 -9.78 -15.63
C ASN A 134 -4.37 -10.70 -14.83
N ARG A 135 -4.92 -11.58 -13.98
CA ARG A 135 -4.16 -12.55 -13.16
C ARG A 135 -3.30 -13.54 -13.96
N TYR A 136 -3.45 -13.60 -15.28
CA TYR A 136 -2.64 -14.47 -16.13
C TYR A 136 -1.40 -13.76 -16.69
N ASN A 137 -1.38 -12.42 -16.75
CA ASN A 137 -0.29 -11.65 -17.35
C ASN A 137 0.51 -10.82 -16.33
N TRP A 138 0.08 -10.76 -15.06
CA TRP A 138 0.77 -9.93 -14.05
C TRP A 138 2.25 -10.28 -13.93
N GLU A 139 2.62 -11.55 -14.12
CA GLU A 139 4.01 -12.01 -13.98
C GLU A 139 4.88 -11.40 -15.06
N ASP A 140 4.45 -11.50 -16.32
CA ASP A 140 5.15 -10.91 -17.45
C ASP A 140 5.27 -9.39 -17.31
N ASP A 141 4.21 -8.73 -16.86
CA ASP A 141 4.20 -7.28 -16.63
C ASP A 141 5.17 -6.88 -15.51
N PHE A 142 5.21 -7.65 -14.43
CA PHE A 142 6.12 -7.45 -13.32
C PHE A 142 7.57 -7.67 -13.75
N ARG A 143 7.88 -8.76 -14.45
CA ARG A 143 9.24 -9.07 -14.93
C ARG A 143 9.74 -8.06 -15.95
N LYS A 144 8.88 -7.53 -16.83
CA LYS A 144 9.22 -6.43 -17.73
C LYS A 144 9.60 -5.16 -16.95
N ARG A 145 8.85 -4.82 -15.90
CA ARG A 145 9.16 -3.68 -15.03
C ARG A 145 10.47 -3.89 -14.27
N GLU A 146 10.68 -5.07 -13.69
CA GLU A 146 11.91 -5.43 -12.98
C GLU A 146 13.12 -5.34 -13.90
N THR A 147 13.04 -5.87 -15.11
CA THR A 147 14.13 -5.79 -16.11
C THR A 147 14.49 -4.33 -16.41
N LYS A 148 13.48 -3.48 -16.58
CA LYS A 148 13.69 -2.06 -16.83
C LYS A 148 14.27 -1.33 -15.61
N LEU A 149 13.84 -1.68 -14.40
CA LEU A 149 14.44 -1.17 -13.17
C LEU A 149 15.93 -1.53 -13.11
N LYS A 150 16.27 -2.82 -13.26
CA LYS A 150 17.65 -3.32 -13.19
C LYS A 150 18.55 -2.73 -14.28
N SER A 151 18.00 -2.36 -15.44
CA SER A 151 18.77 -1.66 -16.49
C SER A 151 19.22 -0.25 -16.08
N GLU A 152 18.53 0.39 -15.14
CA GLU A 152 18.82 1.74 -14.66
C GLU A 152 19.49 1.75 -13.28
N PHE A 153 19.17 0.76 -12.45
CA PHE A 153 19.64 0.56 -11.09
C PHE A 153 19.88 -0.94 -10.86
N PRO A 154 21.07 -1.47 -11.22
CA PRO A 154 21.33 -2.93 -11.23
C PRO A 154 21.12 -3.64 -9.90
N ASN A 155 21.33 -2.93 -8.79
CA ASN A 155 21.17 -3.46 -7.43
C ASN A 155 19.74 -3.30 -6.88
N ALA A 156 18.85 -2.63 -7.61
CA ALA A 156 17.50 -2.37 -7.13
C ALA A 156 16.62 -3.61 -7.18
N GLN A 157 15.76 -3.75 -6.16
CA GLN A 157 14.81 -4.84 -6.06
C GLN A 157 13.40 -4.39 -6.46
N ALA A 158 12.64 -5.27 -7.10
CA ALA A 158 11.22 -5.07 -7.35
C ALA A 158 10.40 -5.97 -6.42
N PHE A 159 9.34 -5.40 -5.85
CA PHE A 159 8.37 -6.11 -5.02
C PHE A 159 6.96 -5.94 -5.58
N LEU A 160 6.13 -6.97 -5.48
CA LEU A 160 4.69 -6.90 -5.73
C LEU A 160 3.95 -7.13 -4.42
N LEU A 161 3.08 -6.20 -4.08
CA LEU A 161 2.23 -6.24 -2.90
C LEU A 161 0.76 -6.31 -3.31
N VAL A 162 0.10 -7.42 -3.00
CA VAL A 162 -1.31 -7.64 -3.26
C VAL A 162 -2.08 -7.57 -1.94
N MET A 163 -3.14 -6.77 -1.88
CA MET A 163 -3.94 -6.62 -0.66
C MET A 163 -4.72 -7.90 -0.32
N THR A 164 -5.35 -8.55 -1.31
CA THR A 164 -6.10 -9.79 -1.07
C THR A 164 -5.95 -10.83 -2.17
N SER A 165 -6.07 -12.10 -1.78
CA SER A 165 -6.14 -13.28 -2.66
C SER A 165 -7.57 -13.77 -2.93
N GLU A 166 -8.62 -13.07 -2.48
CA GLU A 166 -10.01 -13.57 -2.55
C GLU A 166 -10.42 -14.08 -3.96
N ASN A 167 -9.91 -13.47 -5.03
CA ASN A 167 -10.22 -13.87 -6.41
C ASN A 167 -9.08 -14.57 -7.17
N TRP A 168 -8.03 -14.98 -6.46
CA TRP A 168 -6.83 -15.55 -7.05
C TRP A 168 -6.08 -16.40 -6.03
N SER A 169 -5.90 -17.69 -6.35
CA SER A 169 -5.36 -18.74 -5.48
C SER A 169 -3.87 -18.63 -5.14
N GLY A 170 -3.23 -17.47 -5.36
CA GLY A 170 -1.79 -17.33 -5.19
C GLY A 170 -0.97 -17.83 -6.39
N PHE A 171 0.36 -17.77 -6.24
CA PHE A 171 1.29 -18.17 -7.31
C PHE A 171 1.46 -19.69 -7.32
N PRO A 172 1.52 -20.35 -8.49
CA PRO A 172 1.87 -21.77 -8.58
C PRO A 172 3.30 -22.02 -8.09
N GLU A 173 3.53 -23.24 -7.58
CA GLU A 173 4.73 -23.77 -6.94
C GLU A 173 6.01 -23.58 -7.79
N ASN A 174 6.65 -22.42 -7.65
CA ASN A 174 8.07 -22.19 -7.85
C ASN A 174 8.47 -21.21 -6.74
N GLU A 175 8.51 -21.79 -5.53
CA GLU A 175 8.21 -21.09 -4.28
C GLU A 175 9.31 -20.11 -3.84
N ASP A 176 10.59 -20.44 -3.95
CA ASP A 176 11.62 -19.64 -3.26
C ASP A 176 11.87 -18.25 -3.86
N GLU A 177 11.88 -18.12 -5.17
CA GLU A 177 12.12 -16.82 -5.83
C GLU A 177 10.86 -15.94 -5.77
N LYS A 178 9.67 -16.56 -5.84
CA LYS A 178 8.38 -15.86 -5.73
C LYS A 178 8.04 -15.47 -4.28
N LEU A 179 8.44 -16.25 -3.29
CA LEU A 179 8.25 -15.88 -1.88
C LEU A 179 9.09 -14.66 -1.47
N ASN A 180 10.14 -14.32 -2.25
CA ASN A 180 11.04 -13.23 -1.90
C ASN A 180 10.60 -11.85 -2.41
N GLN A 181 9.91 -11.79 -3.55
CA GLN A 181 9.50 -10.55 -4.20
C GLN A 181 8.00 -10.27 -4.09
N PHE A 182 7.20 -11.28 -3.77
CA PHE A 182 5.75 -11.19 -3.84
C PHE A 182 5.11 -11.38 -2.46
N PHE A 183 4.16 -10.50 -2.13
CA PHE A 183 3.51 -10.45 -0.83
C PHE A 183 2.01 -10.34 -1.02
N THR A 184 1.24 -11.20 -0.35
CA THR A 184 -0.21 -11.07 -0.28
C THR A 184 -0.63 -10.82 1.16
N LEU A 185 -1.33 -9.71 1.43
CA LEU A 185 -1.67 -9.33 2.81
C LEU A 185 -2.75 -10.21 3.41
N SER A 186 -3.83 -10.48 2.67
CA SER A 186 -5.01 -11.15 3.22
C SER A 186 -5.68 -12.16 2.30
N SER A 187 -6.48 -13.05 2.89
CA SER A 187 -7.37 -13.99 2.17
C SER A 187 -8.77 -13.44 1.92
N VAL A 188 -9.10 -12.26 2.45
CA VAL A 188 -10.48 -11.73 2.50
C VAL A 188 -10.54 -10.31 1.95
N TRP A 189 -11.62 -9.95 1.25
CA TRP A 189 -11.85 -8.57 0.81
C TRP A 189 -12.19 -7.64 1.98
N PRO A 190 -11.70 -6.38 2.03
CA PRO A 190 -11.76 -5.57 3.26
C PRO A 190 -13.14 -5.37 3.92
N PRO A 191 -14.25 -5.13 3.19
CA PRO A 191 -15.60 -5.09 3.76
C PRO A 191 -15.96 -6.33 4.58
N ASN A 192 -15.46 -7.51 4.17
CA ASN A 192 -15.78 -8.81 4.76
C ASN A 192 -14.93 -9.14 5.99
N ILE A 193 -13.99 -8.26 6.38
CA ILE A 193 -13.11 -8.50 7.54
C ILE A 193 -13.92 -8.43 8.84
N VAL A 194 -13.85 -9.50 9.61
CA VAL A 194 -14.31 -9.57 11.00
C VAL A 194 -13.14 -9.20 11.92
N ILE A 195 -13.26 -8.09 12.64
CA ILE A 195 -12.15 -7.50 13.41
C ILE A 195 -11.53 -8.50 14.40
N ASN A 196 -12.36 -9.30 15.08
CA ASN A 196 -11.90 -10.27 16.07
C ASN A 196 -11.06 -11.41 15.48
N ASN A 197 -11.20 -11.67 14.17
CA ASN A 197 -10.52 -12.77 13.46
C ASN A 197 -9.48 -12.24 12.46
N ILE A 198 -9.02 -11.00 12.61
CA ILE A 198 -8.11 -10.38 11.65
C ILE A 198 -6.76 -11.10 11.52
N ASN A 199 -6.31 -11.79 12.59
CA ASN A 199 -5.07 -12.55 12.54
C ASN A 199 -5.17 -13.74 11.57
N ASP A 200 -6.34 -14.37 11.50
CA ASP A 200 -6.54 -15.63 10.77
C ASP A 200 -6.59 -15.40 9.26
N ILE A 201 -6.84 -14.16 8.83
CA ILE A 201 -6.93 -13.78 7.42
C ILE A 201 -5.62 -13.25 6.85
N ILE A 202 -4.61 -12.96 7.69
CA ILE A 202 -3.33 -12.41 7.23
C ILE A 202 -2.48 -13.55 6.65
N ILE A 203 -2.15 -13.45 5.37
CA ILE A 203 -1.35 -14.48 4.66
C ILE A 203 0.15 -14.18 4.81
N ASN A 204 0.57 -12.99 4.37
CA ASN A 204 1.94 -12.51 4.51
C ASN A 204 1.93 -11.14 5.20
N PRO A 205 2.42 -11.04 6.45
CA PRO A 205 2.54 -9.76 7.12
C PRO A 205 3.44 -8.81 6.32
N ILE A 206 2.96 -7.60 6.03
CA ILE A 206 3.69 -6.54 5.30
C ILE A 206 5.00 -6.16 6.00
N GLU A 207 5.07 -6.35 7.31
CA GLU A 207 6.26 -6.17 8.13
C GLU A 207 7.44 -7.01 7.62
N THR A 208 7.16 -8.18 7.03
CA THR A 208 8.17 -9.02 6.39
C THR A 208 8.79 -8.31 5.19
N LEU A 209 7.98 -7.66 4.35
CA LEU A 209 8.46 -6.83 3.25
C LEU A 209 9.21 -5.60 3.78
N PHE A 210 8.67 -4.92 4.79
CA PHE A 210 9.30 -3.72 5.34
C PHE A 210 10.68 -4.01 5.95
N LYS A 211 10.83 -5.14 6.65
CA LYS A 211 12.13 -5.64 7.13
C LYS A 211 13.14 -5.83 6.00
N LYS A 212 12.71 -6.42 4.88
CA LYS A 212 13.57 -6.60 3.71
C LYS A 212 14.03 -5.25 3.19
N ILE A 213 13.11 -4.31 3.00
CA ILE A 213 13.41 -2.97 2.49
C ILE A 213 14.45 -2.25 3.34
N ILE A 214 14.32 -2.27 4.67
CA ILE A 214 15.29 -1.59 5.55
C ILE A 214 16.64 -2.30 5.65
N SER A 215 16.73 -3.54 5.16
CA SER A 215 17.97 -4.34 5.15
C SER A 215 18.75 -4.23 3.85
N ILE A 216 18.27 -3.44 2.87
CA ILE A 216 18.96 -3.12 1.59
C ILE A 216 20.02 -2.00 1.79
#